data_AF-A0A0N4VMV9-F1
#
_entry.id   AF-A0A0N4VMV9-F1
#
_cell.length_a   1.000
_cell.length_b   1.000
_cell.length_c   1.000
_cell.angle_alpha   90.00
_cell.angle_beta   90.00
_cell.angle_gamma   90.00
#
_symmetry.space_group_name_H-M   'P 1'
#
loop_
_entity.id
_entity.type
_entity.pdbx_description
1 polymer ?
#
loop_
_entity_poly.entity_id
_entity_poly.type
_entity_poly.pdbx_seq_one_letter_code
_entity_poly.pdbx_strand_id
1 'polypeptide(L)'
;MSSAGTKPCQISRELRVSHGCVSKILSKFRNTGSIRPGKIGGSKPKKSLPKVISAIAVYKHCRPTMYSWEIRERLISDGVCSALNVPSVSSINRYHLA
;
A
#
# COMPACT_ATOMS: atom_id res chain seq x y z
N MET A 1 -23.22 -19.13 -8.79
CA MET A 1 -23.78 -20.25 -8.01
C MET A 1 -22.77 -20.62 -6.95
N SER A 2 -23.20 -20.86 -5.71
CA SER A 2 -22.32 -21.38 -4.66
C SER A 2 -21.88 -22.80 -5.04
N SER A 3 -20.78 -23.27 -4.45
CA SER A 3 -20.18 -24.58 -4.76
C SER A 3 -21.13 -25.75 -4.53
N ALA A 4 -22.10 -25.59 -3.63
CA ALA A 4 -23.11 -26.58 -3.29
C ALA A 4 -24.44 -26.41 -4.07
N GLY A 5 -24.48 -25.56 -5.12
CA GLY A 5 -25.70 -25.34 -5.91
C GLY A 5 -26.83 -24.61 -5.17
N THR A 6 -26.59 -24.15 -3.94
CA THR A 6 -27.56 -23.46 -3.09
C THR A 6 -27.93 -22.09 -3.67
N LYS A 7 -29.22 -21.72 -3.64
CA LYS A 7 -29.64 -20.40 -4.11
C LYS A 7 -29.16 -19.31 -3.14
N PRO A 8 -28.67 -18.15 -3.64
CA PRO A 8 -28.22 -17.04 -2.79
C PRO A 8 -29.24 -16.57 -1.74
N CYS A 9 -30.53 -16.68 -2.05
CA CYS A 9 -31.62 -16.34 -1.13
C CYS A 9 -31.68 -17.29 0.09
N GLN A 10 -31.40 -18.58 -0.09
CA GLN A 10 -31.36 -19.55 1.01
C GLN A 10 -30.17 -19.26 1.92
N ILE A 11 -29.00 -18.98 1.34
CA ILE A 11 -27.78 -18.58 2.06
C ILE A 11 -28.04 -17.34 2.92
N SER A 12 -28.74 -16.34 2.39
CA SER A 12 -29.10 -15.12 3.12
C SER A 12 -29.98 -15.41 4.35
N ARG A 13 -30.95 -16.31 4.23
CA ARG A 13 -31.85 -16.70 5.32
C ARG A 13 -31.14 -17.54 6.38
N GLU A 14 -30.36 -18.52 5.96
CA GLU A 14 -29.63 -19.45 6.84
C GLU A 14 -28.53 -18.73 7.64
N LEU A 15 -27.72 -17.91 6.96
CA LEU A 15 -26.62 -17.17 7.60
C LEU A 15 -27.07 -15.86 8.25
N ARG A 16 -28.35 -15.48 8.10
CA ARG A 16 -28.91 -14.21 8.61
C ARG A 16 -28.13 -12.98 8.13
N VAL A 17 -27.70 -12.99 6.87
CA VAL A 17 -26.92 -11.92 6.22
C VAL A 17 -27.75 -11.28 5.13
N SER A 18 -27.58 -9.97 4.89
CA SER A 18 -28.31 -9.27 3.83
C SER A 18 -28.01 -9.86 2.44
N HIS A 19 -29.03 -9.92 1.59
CA HIS A 19 -28.89 -10.43 0.21
C HIS A 19 -27.78 -9.68 -0.57
N GLY A 20 -27.64 -8.38 -0.34
CA GLY A 20 -26.58 -7.57 -0.95
C GLY A 20 -25.16 -7.97 -0.50
N CYS A 21 -24.97 -8.35 0.75
CA CYS A 21 -23.68 -8.85 1.24
C CYS A 21 -23.35 -10.23 0.63
N VAL A 22 -24.32 -11.15 0.60
CA VAL A 22 -24.17 -12.47 -0.05
C VAL A 22 -23.78 -12.31 -1.53
N SER A 23 -24.48 -11.42 -2.26
CA SER A 23 -24.18 -11.13 -3.66
C SER A 23 -22.76 -10.58 -3.86
N LYS A 24 -22.31 -9.63 -3.02
CA LYS A 24 -20.95 -9.07 -3.09
C LYS A 24 -19.87 -10.12 -2.84
N ILE A 25 -20.04 -10.97 -1.83
CA ILE A 25 -19.06 -12.01 -1.49
C ILE A 25 -18.98 -13.05 -2.62
N LEU A 26 -20.12 -13.55 -3.11
CA LEU A 26 -20.14 -14.53 -4.20
C LEU A 26 -19.56 -13.97 -5.50
N SER A 27 -19.89 -12.72 -5.85
CA SER A 27 -19.32 -12.04 -7.01
C SER A 27 -17.80 -11.89 -6.88
N LYS A 28 -17.32 -11.44 -5.71
CA LYS A 28 -15.88 -11.33 -5.44
C LYS A 28 -15.17 -12.67 -5.56
N PHE A 29 -15.73 -13.73 -4.98
CA PHE A 29 -15.14 -15.07 -5.02
C PHE A 29 -15.05 -15.59 -6.46
N ARG A 30 -16.08 -15.38 -7.29
CA ARG A 30 -16.05 -15.77 -8.70
C ARG A 30 -15.01 -15.01 -9.51
N ASN A 31 -14.78 -13.74 -9.19
CA ASN A 31 -13.82 -12.90 -9.92
C ASN A 31 -12.37 -13.07 -9.46
N THR A 32 -12.12 -13.36 -8.18
CA THR A 32 -10.77 -13.34 -7.58
C THR A 32 -10.34 -14.63 -6.92
N GLY A 33 -11.26 -15.58 -6.69
CA GLY A 33 -11.03 -16.77 -5.87
C GLY A 33 -10.85 -16.50 -4.37
N SER A 34 -10.90 -15.23 -3.93
CA SER A 34 -10.60 -14.86 -2.54
C SER A 34 -11.85 -14.50 -1.75
N ILE A 35 -12.01 -15.14 -0.58
CA ILE A 35 -13.03 -14.80 0.42
C ILE A 35 -12.57 -13.69 1.38
N ARG A 36 -11.26 -13.36 1.40
CA ARG A 36 -10.73 -12.36 2.33
C ARG A 36 -11.30 -11.00 1.94
N PRO A 37 -11.76 -10.15 2.88
CA PRO A 37 -12.23 -8.82 2.55
C PRO A 37 -11.14 -7.99 1.85
N GLY A 38 -11.55 -6.98 1.07
CA GLY A 38 -10.58 -6.03 0.51
C GLY A 38 -9.88 -5.26 1.64
N LYS A 39 -8.66 -4.77 1.41
CA LYS A 39 -8.01 -3.88 2.37
C LYS A 39 -8.83 -2.59 2.46
N ILE A 40 -9.40 -2.33 3.62
CA ILE A 40 -10.16 -1.11 3.89
C ILE A 40 -9.21 -0.12 4.59
N GLY A 41 -9.16 1.10 4.06
CA GLY A 41 -8.32 2.17 4.61
C GLY A 41 -6.86 2.13 4.13
N GLY A 42 -6.13 3.19 4.51
CA GLY A 42 -4.77 3.49 4.07
C GLY A 42 -4.73 4.68 3.10
N SER A 43 -3.64 5.43 3.16
CA SER A 43 -3.36 6.50 2.20
C SER A 43 -2.64 5.93 0.98
N LYS A 44 -2.92 6.50 -0.20
CA LYS A 44 -2.11 6.20 -1.38
C LYS A 44 -0.66 6.64 -1.10
N PRO A 45 0.36 5.83 -1.42
CA PRO A 45 1.74 6.29 -1.32
C PRO A 45 1.92 7.54 -2.18
N LYS A 46 2.69 8.52 -1.69
CA LYS A 46 2.95 9.76 -2.43
C LYS A 46 3.59 9.40 -3.78
N LYS A 47 3.09 9.94 -4.89
CA LYS A 47 3.54 9.58 -6.26
C LYS A 47 5.05 9.77 -6.48
N SER A 48 5.67 10.74 -5.81
CA SER A 48 7.12 10.99 -5.88
C SER A 48 7.97 10.03 -5.03
N LEU A 49 7.34 9.28 -4.13
CA LEU A 49 8.04 8.49 -3.11
C LEU A 49 8.93 7.37 -3.68
N PRO A 50 8.55 6.63 -4.75
CA PRO A 50 9.40 5.55 -5.26
C PRO A 50 10.79 6.03 -5.71
N LYS A 51 10.84 7.14 -6.46
CA LYS A 51 12.11 7.74 -6.93
C LYS A 51 13.00 8.17 -5.77
N VAL A 52 12.39 8.75 -4.74
CA VAL A 52 13.10 9.21 -3.54
C VAL A 52 13.67 8.05 -2.74
N ILE A 53 12.89 6.97 -2.53
CA ILE A 53 13.36 5.76 -1.85
C ILE A 53 14.55 5.14 -2.60
N SER A 54 14.45 5.02 -3.92
CA SER A 54 15.55 4.49 -4.74
C SER A 54 16.82 5.33 -4.63
N ALA A 55 16.71 6.67 -4.68
CA ALA A 55 17.87 7.55 -4.51
C ALA A 55 18.51 7.41 -3.11
N ILE A 56 17.68 7.36 -2.05
CA ILE A 56 18.16 7.14 -0.67
C ILE A 56 18.93 5.82 -0.56
N ALA A 57 18.41 4.74 -1.16
CA ALA A 57 19.07 3.44 -1.17
C ALA A 57 20.44 3.49 -1.86
N VAL A 58 20.55 4.18 -3.00
CA VAL A 58 21.83 4.36 -3.70
C VAL A 58 22.82 5.15 -2.85
N TYR A 59 22.41 6.27 -2.24
CA TYR A 59 23.31 7.07 -1.41
C TYR A 59 23.84 6.28 -0.21
N LYS A 60 22.97 5.50 0.45
CA LYS A 60 23.35 4.64 1.57
C LYS A 60 24.22 3.46 1.15
N HIS A 61 24.00 2.91 -0.04
CA HIS A 61 24.85 1.86 -0.59
C HIS A 61 26.26 2.38 -0.90
N CYS A 62 26.38 3.58 -1.46
CA CYS A 62 27.67 4.20 -1.75
C CYS A 62 28.39 4.69 -0.48
N ARG A 63 27.67 5.21 0.51
CA ARG A 63 28.22 5.69 1.78
C ARG A 63 27.30 5.33 2.96
N PRO A 64 27.50 4.16 3.60
CA PRO A 64 26.64 3.69 4.69
C PRO A 64 26.61 4.64 5.90
N THR A 65 27.73 5.33 6.14
CA THR A 65 27.91 6.31 7.23
C THR A 65 27.15 7.62 7.02
N MET A 66 26.55 7.84 5.84
CA MET A 66 25.83 9.08 5.54
C MET A 66 24.64 9.26 6.49
N TYR A 67 24.56 10.41 7.17
CA TYR A 67 23.47 10.74 8.05
C TYR A 67 22.22 11.17 7.28
N SER A 68 21.05 11.01 7.89
CA SER A 68 19.77 11.26 7.22
C SER A 68 19.52 12.72 6.88
N TRP A 69 20.15 13.66 7.59
CA TRP A 69 20.15 15.07 7.21
C TRP A 69 21.04 15.33 5.99
N GLU A 70 22.17 14.62 5.84
CA GLU A 70 23.04 14.74 4.65
C GLU A 70 22.34 14.19 3.41
N ILE A 71 21.61 13.08 3.57
CA ILE A 71 20.77 12.51 2.51
C ILE A 71 19.69 13.53 2.08
N ARG A 72 19.11 14.25 3.03
CA ARG A 72 18.11 15.29 2.74
C ARG A 72 18.70 16.40 1.86
N GLU A 73 19.86 16.93 2.23
CA GLU A 73 20.56 17.95 1.45
C GLU A 73 20.95 17.42 0.07
N ARG A 74 21.42 16.17 -0.01
CA ARG A 74 21.81 15.55 -1.27
C ARG A 74 20.63 15.34 -2.21
N LEU A 75 19.47 14.93 -1.69
CA LEU A 75 18.24 14.80 -2.48
C LEU A 75 17.80 16.13 -3.12
N ILE A 76 18.07 17.26 -2.46
CA ILE A 76 17.78 18.60 -3.00
C ILE A 76 18.86 18.97 -4.03
N SER A 77 20.14 18.79 -3.69
CA SER A 77 21.28 19.09 -4.55
C SER A 77 21.26 18.33 -5.87
N ASP A 78 20.84 17.06 -5.86
CA ASP A 78 20.76 16.21 -7.06
C ASP A 78 19.43 16.40 -7.82
N GLY A 79 18.57 17.33 -7.39
CA GLY A 79 17.29 17.64 -8.04
C GLY A 79 16.23 16.54 -7.93
N VAL A 80 16.44 15.53 -7.09
CA VAL A 80 15.46 14.44 -6.86
C VAL A 80 14.21 14.97 -6.15
N CYS A 81 14.41 15.90 -5.21
CA CYS A 81 13.35 16.57 -4.46
C CYS A 81 13.52 18.08 -4.54
N SER A 82 12.41 18.82 -4.55
CA SER A 82 12.41 20.26 -4.25
C SER A 82 12.39 20.50 -2.74
N ALA A 83 12.77 21.70 -2.28
CA ALA A 83 12.72 22.07 -0.86
C ALA A 83 11.32 21.91 -0.22
N LEU A 84 10.25 21.95 -1.03
CA LEU A 84 8.87 21.77 -0.58
C LEU A 84 8.43 20.30 -0.51
N ASN A 85 9.06 19.41 -1.29
CA ASN A 85 8.67 18.00 -1.40
C ASN A 85 9.69 17.04 -0.75
N VAL A 86 10.82 17.56 -0.28
CA VAL A 86 11.84 16.76 0.39
C VAL A 86 11.28 16.11 1.65
N PRO A 87 11.50 14.79 1.87
CA PRO A 87 11.05 14.14 3.09
C PRO A 87 11.76 14.69 4.34
N SER A 88 11.08 14.60 5.49
CA SER A 88 11.70 14.90 6.78
C SER A 88 12.79 13.88 7.11
N VAL A 89 13.74 14.26 7.96
CA VAL A 89 14.83 13.37 8.45
C VAL A 89 14.25 12.07 9.04
N SER A 90 13.17 12.16 9.82
CA SER A 90 12.49 10.98 10.37
C SER A 90 11.87 10.08 9.29
N SER A 91 11.39 10.66 8.18
CA SER A 91 10.86 9.88 7.06
C SER A 91 11.98 9.16 6.31
N ILE A 92 13.12 9.83 6.10
CA ILE A 92 14.32 9.25 5.49
C ILE A 92 14.82 8.06 6.32
N ASN A 93 14.89 8.20 7.66
CA ASN A 93 15.23 7.09 8.56
C ASN A 93 14.30 5.88 8.38
N ARG A 94 12.99 6.11 8.23
CA ARG A 94 12.04 5.01 8.00
C ARG A 94 12.22 4.33 6.65
N TYR A 95 12.58 5.07 5.61
CA TYR A 95 12.84 4.50 4.27
C TYR A 95 14.11 3.68 4.21
N HIS A 96 15.04 3.87 5.14
CA HIS A 96 16.23 3.03 5.27
C HIS A 96 15.96 1.70 5.99
N LEU A 97 14.99 1.68 6.92
CA LEU A 97 14.68 0.53 7.78
C LEU A 97 13.57 -0.38 7.23
N ALA A 98 13.00 -0.06 6.06
CA ALA A 98 11.90 -0.78 5.43
C ALA A 98 12.37 -1.42 4.11
#